data_AF-A0A9E2PD63-F1
#
_entry.id   AF-A0A9E2PD63-F1
#
_cell.length_a   1.000
_cell.length_b   1.000
_cell.length_c   1.000
_cell.angle_alpha   90.00
_cell.angle_beta   90.00
_cell.angle_gamma   90.00
#
_symmetry.space_group_name_H-M   'P 1'
#
loop_
_entity.id
_entity.type
_entity.pdbx_description
1 polymer ?
#
loop_
_entity_poly.entity_id
_entity_poly.type
_entity_poly.pdbx_seq_one_letter_code
_entity_poly.pdbx_strand_id
1 'polypeptide(L)'
;MPAGYRNTDGSYNNLSNNTNIWSSLESDANAWRRNLNYNHTDVNRNTNDKLYGFSVRCLKDWFSRRGIKFYAPADTIYEFQTTFMRFIPSVL
;
A
#
# COMPACT_ATOMS: atom_id res chain seq x y z
N MET A 1 -6.04 14.36 3.85
CA MET A 1 -4.88 15.26 3.70
C MET A 1 -3.83 14.62 2.80
N PRO A 2 -3.27 15.36 1.84
CA PRO A 2 -2.18 14.85 1.01
C PRO A 2 -0.91 14.66 1.83
N ALA A 3 -0.52 13.40 2.05
CA ALA A 3 0.57 13.03 2.98
C ALA A 3 1.97 13.13 2.36
N GLY A 4 2.09 13.40 1.06
CA GLY A 4 3.37 13.35 0.35
C GLY A 4 3.97 11.95 0.35
N TYR A 5 5.30 11.88 0.27
CA TYR A 5 6.07 10.65 0.39
C TYR A 5 7.53 10.90 0.77
N ARG A 6 8.19 9.89 1.34
CA ARG A 6 9.62 9.92 1.65
C ARG A 6 10.43 9.36 0.48
N ASN A 7 11.42 10.10 0.03
CA ASN A 7 12.42 9.64 -0.94
C ASN A 7 13.41 8.65 -0.30
N THR A 8 14.24 8.04 -1.14
CA THR A 8 15.29 7.11 -0.72
C THR A 8 16.40 7.82 0.08
N ASP A 9 16.69 9.08 -0.23
CA ASP A 9 17.62 9.96 0.51
C ASP A 9 17.07 10.46 1.86
N GLY A 10 15.79 10.18 2.14
CA GLY A 10 15.11 10.57 3.36
C GLY A 10 14.45 11.94 3.37
N SER A 11 14.54 12.68 2.27
CA SER A 11 13.74 13.89 2.07
C SER A 11 12.26 13.57 1.86
N TYR A 12 11.38 14.52 2.15
CA TYR A 12 9.93 14.39 1.93
C TYR A 12 9.49 15.25 0.74
N ASN A 13 8.78 14.63 -0.21
CA ASN A 13 8.30 15.28 -1.42
C ASN A 13 6.78 15.30 -1.51
N ASN A 14 6.26 16.28 -2.27
CA ASN A 14 4.85 16.45 -2.60
C ASN A 14 3.91 16.49 -1.38
N LEU A 15 4.44 16.92 -0.23
CA LEU A 15 3.63 17.26 0.95
C LEU A 15 2.55 18.26 0.51
N SER A 16 1.31 18.04 0.94
CA SER A 16 0.14 18.87 0.59
C SER A 16 -0.34 18.83 -0.87
N ASN A 17 0.36 18.16 -1.79
CA ASN A 17 -0.04 18.07 -3.20
C ASN A 17 -0.50 16.66 -3.61
N ASN A 18 0.25 15.63 -3.21
CA ASN A 18 -0.07 14.24 -3.59
C ASN A 18 -0.14 13.34 -2.36
N THR A 19 -1.02 12.35 -2.43
CA THR A 19 -0.97 11.16 -1.55
C THR A 19 -0.49 9.99 -2.38
N ASN A 20 0.54 9.32 -1.91
CA ASN A 20 1.00 8.07 -2.51
C ASN A 20 0.75 6.92 -1.54
N ILE A 21 0.13 5.86 -2.04
CA ILE A 21 -0.23 4.69 -1.26
C ILE A 21 0.30 3.45 -1.95
N TRP A 22 1.02 2.60 -1.22
CA TRP A 22 1.46 1.30 -1.73
C TRP A 22 0.25 0.39 -2.04
N SER A 23 0.34 -0.32 -3.15
CA SER A 23 -0.48 -1.48 -3.45
C SER A 23 0.30 -2.73 -3.05
N SER A 24 -0.39 -3.80 -2.69
CA SER A 24 0.20 -5.08 -2.32
C SER A 24 0.78 -5.88 -3.49
N LEU A 25 0.83 -5.30 -4.68
CA LEU A 25 1.32 -5.96 -5.90
C LEU A 25 2.78 -5.57 -6.10
N GLU A 26 3.64 -6.58 -6.16
CA GLU A 26 5.07 -6.43 -6.41
C GLU A 26 5.38 -6.45 -7.91
N SER A 27 6.49 -5.82 -8.30
CA SER A 27 7.03 -5.82 -9.66
C SER A 27 8.56 -5.85 -9.59
N ASP A 28 9.15 -7.02 -9.34
CA ASP A 28 10.61 -7.23 -9.20
C ASP A 28 11.25 -6.25 -8.19
N ALA A 29 12.10 -5.32 -8.66
CA ALA A 29 12.74 -4.29 -7.85
C ALA A 29 11.77 -3.15 -7.45
N ASN A 30 10.62 -3.07 -8.10
CA ASN A 30 9.60 -2.05 -7.87
C ASN A 30 8.35 -2.64 -7.21
N ALA A 31 7.47 -1.74 -6.78
CA ALA A 31 6.18 -2.03 -6.23
C ALA A 31 5.13 -1.12 -6.88
N TRP A 32 3.90 -1.60 -6.98
CA TRP A 32 2.80 -0.77 -7.48
C TRP A 32 2.36 0.23 -6.42
N ARG A 33 2.20 1.49 -6.82
CA ARG A 33 1.60 2.54 -6.00
C ARG A 33 0.40 3.18 -6.68
N ARG A 34 -0.45 3.80 -5.87
CA ARG A 34 -1.51 4.70 -6.29
C ARG A 34 -1.15 6.12 -5.89
N ASN A 35 -1.26 7.06 -6.83
CA ASN A 35 -1.06 8.47 -6.61
C ASN A 35 -2.40 9.18 -6.75
N LEU A 36 -2.75 9.97 -5.74
CA LEU A 36 -3.91 10.83 -5.69
C LEU A 36 -3.41 12.27 -5.64
N ASN A 37 -3.76 13.08 -6.63
CA ASN A 37 -3.44 14.50 -6.65
C ASN A 37 -4.65 15.27 -6.09
N TYR A 38 -4.43 16.28 -5.25
CA TYR A 38 -5.53 17.04 -4.66
C TYR A 38 -6.39 17.79 -5.69
N ASN A 39 -5.83 18.15 -6.85
CA ASN A 39 -6.51 18.86 -7.93
C ASN A 39 -7.17 17.92 -8.96
N HIS A 40 -6.92 16.62 -8.91
CA HIS A 40 -7.42 15.68 -9.91
C HIS A 40 -8.24 14.58 -9.25
N THR A 41 -9.37 14.23 -9.83
CA THR A 41 -10.22 13.13 -9.35
C THR A 41 -9.67 11.76 -9.71
N ASP A 42 -8.74 11.69 -10.67
CA ASP A 42 -8.21 10.45 -11.20
C ASP A 42 -7.18 9.81 -10.27
N VAL A 43 -7.23 8.48 -10.21
CA VAL A 43 -6.28 7.67 -9.45
C VAL A 43 -5.23 7.13 -10.41
N ASN A 44 -4.03 7.69 -10.35
CA ASN A 44 -2.92 7.22 -11.18
C ASN A 44 -2.25 6.01 -10.54
N ARG A 45 -1.99 4.97 -11.35
CA ARG A 45 -1.34 3.73 -10.90
C ARG A 45 -0.01 3.55 -11.62
N ASN A 46 1.10 3.54 -10.87
CA ASN A 46 2.46 3.45 -11.41
C ASN A 46 3.32 2.53 -10.53
N THR A 47 4.45 2.06 -11.03
CA THR A 47 5.45 1.31 -10.25
C THR A 47 6.60 2.21 -9.81
N ASN A 48 7.08 2.02 -8.58
CA ASN A 48 8.23 2.74 -8.04
C ASN A 48 9.10 1.83 -7.19
N ASP A 49 10.36 2.22 -7.00
CA ASP A 49 11.32 1.49 -6.18
C ASP A 49 10.75 1.23 -4.78
N LYS A 50 10.93 0.00 -4.28
CA LYS A 50 10.48 -0.41 -2.94
C LYS A 50 11.14 0.39 -1.83
N LEU A 51 12.21 1.14 -2.10
CA LEU A 51 12.91 2.00 -1.14
C LEU A 51 12.17 3.31 -0.83
N TYR A 52 11.12 3.68 -1.60
CA TYR A 52 10.31 4.85 -1.29
C TYR A 52 9.39 4.63 -0.09
N GLY A 53 9.27 5.64 0.78
CA GLY A 53 8.31 5.62 1.88
C GLY A 53 6.96 6.19 1.45
N PHE A 54 6.06 5.33 0.97
CA PHE A 54 4.65 5.67 0.75
C PHE A 54 3.77 5.20 1.91
N SER A 55 2.61 5.83 2.07
CA SER A 55 1.64 5.40 3.10
C SER A 55 1.04 4.03 2.77
N VAL A 56 0.61 3.31 3.80
CA VAL A 56 -0.18 2.07 3.66
C VAL A 56 -1.56 2.29 4.28
N ARG A 57 -2.59 1.63 3.72
CA ARG A 57 -3.94 1.62 4.30
C ARG A 57 -4.36 0.19 4.59
N CYS A 58 -4.56 -0.10 5.87
CA CYS A 58 -5.13 -1.38 6.28
C CYS A 58 -6.60 -1.42 5.85
N LEU A 59 -6.97 -2.44 5.07
CA LEU A 59 -8.37 -2.72 4.80
C LEU A 59 -8.87 -3.64 5.91
N LYS A 60 -9.80 -3.14 6.72
CA LYS A 60 -10.49 -3.98 7.70
C LYS A 60 -11.50 -4.84 6.94
N ASP A 61 -11.38 -6.14 7.08
CA ASP A 61 -12.36 -7.06 6.54
C ASP A 61 -13.70 -6.94 7.32
N TRP A 62 -14.79 -6.73 6.58
CA TRP A 62 -16.14 -6.60 7.12
C TRP A 62 -16.89 -7.94 7.16
N PHE A 63 -16.40 -8.97 6.48
CA PHE A 63 -17.04 -10.30 6.47
C PHE A 63 -17.07 -10.95 7.86
N SER A 64 -16.14 -10.58 8.74
CA SER A 64 -16.15 -10.96 10.15
C SER A 64 -17.42 -10.52 10.90
N ARG A 65 -18.09 -9.42 10.50
CA ARG A 65 -19.29 -8.91 11.19
C ARG A 65 -20.61 -9.55 10.77
N ARG A 66 -20.67 -10.24 9.62
CA ARG A 66 -21.91 -10.86 9.12
C ARG A 66 -21.97 -12.38 9.30
N GLY A 67 -20.97 -12.99 9.94
CA GLY A 67 -20.90 -14.46 10.09
C GLY A 67 -20.74 -15.23 8.77
N ILE A 68 -20.61 -14.53 7.65
CA ILE A 68 -20.32 -15.11 6.34
C ILE A 68 -18.80 -15.33 6.30
N LYS A 69 -18.39 -16.55 6.64
CA LYS A 69 -17.01 -17.00 6.49
C LYS A 69 -16.79 -17.41 5.03
N PHE A 70 -16.27 -16.49 4.22
CA PHE A 70 -15.40 -16.96 3.15
C PHE A 70 -14.10 -17.35 3.85
N TYR A 71 -13.78 -18.64 3.86
CA TYR A 71 -12.49 -19.11 4.34
C TYR A 71 -11.42 -18.52 3.41
N ALA A 72 -10.96 -17.29 3.70
CA ALA A 72 -9.58 -16.95 3.40
C ALA A 72 -8.74 -17.99 4.15
N PRO A 73 -7.72 -18.59 3.51
CA PRO A 73 -6.88 -19.58 4.19
C PRO A 73 -6.41 -18.99 5.51
N ALA A 74 -6.67 -19.73 6.59
CA ALA A 74 -6.74 -19.26 7.97
C ALA A 74 -5.43 -18.68 8.54
N ASP A 75 -4.38 -18.63 7.72
CA ASP A 75 -3.01 -18.30 8.12
C ASP A 75 -2.47 -17.04 7.40
N THR A 76 -3.36 -16.21 6.82
CA THR A 76 -2.93 -14.98 6.15
C THR A 76 -2.58 -13.91 7.19
N ILE A 77 -1.34 -13.93 7.69
CA ILE A 77 -0.78 -12.86 8.52
C ILE A 77 -0.35 -11.73 7.57
N TYR A 78 -1.01 -10.57 7.67
CA TYR A 78 -0.53 -9.35 7.02
C TYR A 78 0.71 -8.87 7.77
N GLU A 79 1.90 -9.13 7.22
CA GLU A 79 3.12 -8.56 7.77
C GLU A 79 3.24 -7.10 7.32
N PHE A 80 3.12 -6.17 8.27
CA PHE A 80 3.40 -4.76 8.04
C PHE A 80 4.92 -4.57 8.04
N GLN A 81 5.57 -4.92 6.93
CA GLN A 81 6.88 -4.36 6.66
C GLN A 81 6.67 -2.86 6.40
N THR A 82 7.35 -2.01 7.19
CA THR A 82 7.19 -0.54 7.24
C THR A 82 7.40 0.17 5.90
N THR A 83 7.77 -0.57 4.85
CA THR A 83 8.03 -0.04 3.51
C THR A 83 7.13 -0.66 2.44
N PHE A 84 6.45 -1.79 2.67
CA PHE A 84 5.58 -2.43 1.67
C PHE A 84 4.65 -3.48 2.29
N MET A 85 3.40 -3.54 1.84
CA MET A 85 2.45 -4.59 2.25
C MET A 85 2.74 -5.87 1.44
N ARG A 86 3.64 -6.72 1.94
CA ARG A 86 3.90 -8.04 1.33
C ARG A 86 2.73 -8.96 1.62
N PHE A 87 2.17 -9.58 0.58
CA PHE A 87 1.44 -10.83 0.73
C PHE A 87 2.49 -11.92 0.88
N ILE A 88 2.66 -12.45 2.09
CA ILE A 88 3.46 -13.66 2.29
C ILE A 88 2.46 -14.82 2.26
N PRO A 89 2.35 -15.58 1.15
CA PRO A 89 1.73 -16.90 1.23
C PRO A 89 2.60 -17.74 2.16
N SER A 90 2.03 -18.24 3.25
CA SER A 90 2.72 -19.17 4.14
C SER A 90 3.16 -20.39 3.31
N VAL A 91 4.46 -20.66 3.30
CA VAL A 91 4.99 -21.95 2.89
C VAL A 91 4.79 -22.86 4.10
N LEU A 92 4.08 -23.98 3.90
CA LEU A 92 3.85 -25.05 4.88
C LEU A 92 5.16 -25.54 5.52
#